data_AF-A0A3A8LBW3-F1
#
_entry.id   AF-A0A3A8LBW3-F1
#
_cell.length_a   1.000
_cell.length_b   1.000
_cell.length_c   1.000
_cell.angle_alpha   90.00
_cell.angle_beta   90.00
_cell.angle_gamma   90.00
#
_symmetry.space_group_name_H-M   'P 1'
#
loop_
_entity.id
_entity.type
_entity.pdbx_description
1 polymer ?
#
loop_
_entity_poly.entity_id
_entity_poly.type
_entity_poly.pdbx_seq_one_letter_code
_entity_poly.pdbx_strand_id
1 'polypeptide(L)'
;MNDIQRATNALQPDVGGVWPSKPGLQGGGEPIQKPQGVIINGDLTEHWFDWQVDLFERYYTLPGTLRWPLFIGLGNHDYANNVGDAWWREPAYYFSLGNNGAAANARDFIKTMIHCDKVPNFPAALIQGFDKQSLAYSWNQGSYHFVQLHNHPVYSAKAIDVSPSIAWLKKDLAAATAAGRKIILNLHDYGDHMEEDNPEFLAAIAGQNVVAVFAGHMHGEHGYREQVSETDIPVFRSGSSDKHTFLLVQFADTYLTVGVINSEDGKTEFLDPADPDDLRTVTVPASGTSPQR
;
A
#
# COMPACT_ATOMS: atom_id res chain seq x y z
N MET A 1 -0.01 16.46 -16.06
CA MET A 1 0.38 15.20 -15.40
C MET A 1 -0.52 15.06 -14.19
N ASN A 2 -1.36 14.03 -14.17
CA ASN A 2 -2.11 13.67 -12.98
C ASN A 2 -1.16 12.91 -12.07
N ASP A 3 -1.02 13.41 -10.85
CA ASP A 3 -0.12 12.86 -9.85
C ASP A 3 -0.87 12.80 -8.51
N ILE A 4 -0.36 11.98 -7.60
CA ILE A 4 -0.93 11.82 -6.26
C ILE A 4 -1.04 13.19 -5.54
N GLN A 5 -0.15 14.15 -5.81
CA GLN A 5 -0.27 15.47 -5.20
C GLN A 5 -1.57 16.16 -5.62
N ARG A 6 -1.96 16.10 -6.89
CA ARG A 6 -3.21 16.70 -7.36
C ARG A 6 -4.44 16.05 -6.72
N ALA A 7 -4.49 14.71 -6.72
CA ALA A 7 -5.60 13.98 -6.10
C ALA A 7 -5.74 14.32 -4.60
N THR A 8 -4.61 14.38 -3.88
CA THR A 8 -4.61 14.67 -2.45
C THR A 8 -4.76 16.15 -2.10
N ASN A 9 -4.37 17.07 -2.99
CA ASN A 9 -4.57 18.51 -2.82
C ASN A 9 -6.05 18.91 -3.00
N ALA A 10 -6.82 18.17 -3.81
CA ALA A 10 -8.25 18.37 -3.94
C ALA A 10 -9.05 17.92 -2.70
N LEU A 11 -8.47 17.06 -1.86
CA LEU A 11 -9.05 16.57 -0.60
C LEU A 11 -8.71 17.46 0.62
N GLN A 12 -8.46 18.76 0.40
CA GLN A 12 -8.08 19.70 1.46
C GLN A 12 -9.25 20.07 2.40
N PRO A 13 -8.95 20.46 3.66
CA PRO A 13 -9.94 20.69 4.72
C PRO A 13 -11.03 21.72 4.40
N ASP A 14 -10.75 22.63 3.46
CA ASP A 14 -11.62 23.77 3.12
C ASP A 14 -12.42 23.51 1.82
N VAL A 15 -12.22 22.34 1.20
CA VAL A 15 -12.79 21.91 -0.11
C VAL A 15 -13.55 20.57 0.02
N GLY A 16 -13.68 20.04 1.24
CA GLY A 16 -14.19 18.69 1.50
C GLY A 16 -15.53 18.38 0.84
N GLY A 17 -15.52 17.40 -0.06
CA GLY A 17 -16.73 16.74 -0.53
C GLY A 17 -17.39 15.90 0.58
N VAL A 18 -18.56 15.37 0.27
CA VAL A 18 -19.25 14.39 1.11
C VAL A 18 -19.08 13.00 0.50
N TRP A 19 -19.07 11.97 1.34
CA TRP A 19 -19.24 10.61 0.83
C TRP A 19 -20.58 10.49 0.08
N PRO A 20 -20.66 9.81 -1.07
CA PRO A 20 -21.92 9.65 -1.77
C PRO A 20 -22.94 8.91 -0.90
N SER A 21 -24.19 9.35 -0.89
CA SER A 21 -25.23 8.70 -0.12
C SER A 21 -25.91 7.60 -0.93
N LYS A 22 -25.80 6.34 -0.48
CA LYS A 22 -26.58 5.23 -1.01
C LYS A 22 -26.99 4.24 0.09
N PRO A 23 -28.11 3.50 -0.07
CA PRO A 23 -28.51 2.48 0.90
C PRO A 23 -27.38 1.49 1.18
N GLY A 24 -27.14 1.17 2.46
CA GLY A 24 -26.11 0.22 2.88
C GLY A 24 -24.69 0.80 3.00
N LEU A 25 -24.43 2.04 2.54
CA LEU A 25 -23.15 2.70 2.75
C LEU A 25 -23.09 3.33 4.16
N GLN A 26 -22.14 2.89 4.98
CA GLN A 26 -21.91 3.53 6.27
C GLN A 26 -21.05 4.78 6.09
N GLY A 27 -21.48 5.90 6.69
CA GLY A 27 -20.86 7.22 6.50
C GLY A 27 -21.30 7.96 5.23
N GLY A 28 -22.27 7.46 4.46
CA GLY A 28 -22.79 8.17 3.29
C GLY A 28 -23.42 9.52 3.66
N GLY A 29 -23.09 10.57 2.91
CA GLY A 29 -23.50 11.95 3.17
C GLY A 29 -22.68 12.68 4.23
N GLU A 30 -21.82 11.97 4.96
CA GLU A 30 -20.91 12.58 5.93
C GLU A 30 -19.76 13.30 5.22
N PRO A 31 -19.25 14.41 5.80
CA PRO A 31 -18.06 15.07 5.30
C PRO A 31 -16.86 14.12 5.24
N ILE A 32 -16.13 14.14 4.12
CA ILE A 32 -14.85 13.46 4.01
C ILE A 32 -13.88 14.11 5.02
N GLN A 33 -13.44 13.31 5.99
CA GLN A 33 -12.49 13.75 7.00
C GLN A 33 -11.11 14.00 6.38
N LYS A 34 -10.31 14.86 7.01
CA LYS A 34 -8.92 15.13 6.60
C LYS A 34 -8.14 13.80 6.48
N PRO A 35 -7.54 13.49 5.32
CA PRO A 35 -6.72 12.29 5.15
C PRO A 35 -5.60 12.21 6.19
N GLN A 36 -5.31 11.00 6.68
CA GLN A 36 -4.25 10.78 7.67
C GLN A 36 -2.93 10.30 7.05
N GLY A 37 -2.94 9.92 5.77
CA GLY A 37 -1.75 9.50 5.04
C GLY A 37 -2.08 9.00 3.64
N VAL A 38 -1.03 8.67 2.90
CA VAL A 38 -1.05 8.10 1.55
C VAL A 38 -0.26 6.79 1.60
N ILE A 39 -0.82 5.75 0.99
CA ILE A 39 -0.14 4.47 0.78
C ILE A 39 0.06 4.30 -0.73
N ILE A 40 1.28 4.00 -1.16
CA ILE A 40 1.60 3.65 -2.55
C ILE A 40 2.10 2.20 -2.55
N ASN A 41 1.42 1.33 -3.29
CA ASN A 41 1.68 -0.11 -3.29
C ASN A 41 2.69 -0.54 -4.35
N GLY A 42 3.71 0.26 -4.64
CA GLY A 42 4.73 -0.08 -5.64
C GLY A 42 4.52 0.52 -7.02
N ASP A 43 5.40 0.11 -7.93
CA ASP A 43 5.61 0.69 -9.27
C ASP A 43 5.77 2.20 -9.20
N LEU A 44 6.69 2.61 -8.32
CA LEU A 44 7.07 4.02 -8.14
C LEU A 44 7.83 4.53 -9.36
N THR A 45 8.52 3.62 -10.05
CA THR A 45 9.30 3.86 -11.26
C THR A 45 9.13 2.69 -12.23
N GLU A 46 9.48 2.88 -13.51
CA GLU A 46 9.45 1.82 -14.52
C GLU A 46 10.63 0.82 -14.40
N HIS A 47 11.83 1.32 -14.05
CA HIS A 47 13.07 0.53 -14.03
C HIS A 47 14.03 0.92 -12.90
N TRP A 48 13.61 1.78 -11.98
CA TRP A 48 14.45 2.33 -10.92
C TRP A 48 15.77 2.94 -11.45
N PHE A 49 15.72 3.65 -12.57
CA PHE A 49 16.87 4.42 -13.04
C PHE A 49 17.06 5.69 -12.22
N ASP A 50 18.29 6.18 -12.14
CA ASP A 50 18.67 7.34 -11.32
C ASP A 50 17.79 8.57 -11.55
N TRP A 51 17.48 8.89 -12.80
CA TRP A 51 16.61 10.00 -13.18
C TRP A 51 15.12 9.74 -12.85
N GLN A 52 14.67 8.47 -12.83
CA GLN A 52 13.31 8.12 -12.43
C GLN A 52 13.15 8.27 -10.92
N VAL A 53 14.15 7.82 -10.16
CA VAL A 53 14.21 8.01 -8.70
C VAL A 53 14.28 9.50 -8.36
N ASP A 54 15.11 10.30 -9.05
CA ASP A 54 15.16 11.76 -8.85
C ASP A 54 13.80 12.43 -9.10
N LEU A 55 13.06 12.01 -10.14
CA LEU A 55 11.70 12.49 -10.36
C LEU A 55 10.75 12.06 -9.25
N PHE A 56 10.71 10.77 -8.92
CA PHE A 56 9.89 10.23 -7.83
C PHE A 56 10.12 11.01 -6.53
N GLU A 57 11.39 11.24 -6.16
CA GLU A 57 11.72 11.97 -4.94
C GLU A 57 11.25 13.43 -4.99
N ARG A 58 11.45 14.12 -6.12
CA ARG A 58 10.98 15.50 -6.32
C ARG A 58 9.47 15.65 -6.31
N TYR A 59 8.73 14.59 -6.61
CA TYR A 59 7.27 14.61 -6.53
C TYR A 59 6.74 14.14 -5.16
N TYR A 60 7.41 13.25 -4.44
CA TYR A 60 6.74 12.61 -3.30
C TYR A 60 7.53 12.59 -2.00
N THR A 61 8.86 12.58 -2.04
CA THR A 61 9.66 12.28 -0.84
C THR A 61 10.56 13.42 -0.41
N LEU A 62 10.86 14.41 -1.26
CA LEU A 62 11.65 15.57 -0.84
C LEU A 62 10.83 16.51 0.05
N PRO A 63 11.49 17.29 0.95
CA PRO A 63 10.80 18.26 1.82
C PRO A 63 9.85 19.18 1.04
N GLY A 64 8.60 19.24 1.49
CA GLY A 64 7.60 20.17 0.95
C GLY A 64 6.89 19.72 -0.34
N THR A 65 7.14 18.50 -0.82
CA THR A 65 6.53 17.95 -2.04
C THR A 65 5.12 17.39 -1.76
N LEU A 66 5.02 16.20 -1.16
CA LEU A 66 3.75 15.63 -0.69
C LEU A 66 3.54 15.98 0.79
N ARG A 67 2.43 16.66 1.09
CA ARG A 67 2.11 17.21 2.42
C ARG A 67 1.59 16.18 3.43
N TRP A 68 1.35 14.96 2.99
CA TRP A 68 0.71 13.91 3.77
C TRP A 68 1.75 12.88 4.22
N PRO A 69 1.53 12.24 5.39
CA PRO A 69 2.31 11.07 5.76
C PRO A 69 2.30 10.03 4.64
N LEU A 70 3.48 9.53 4.26
CA LEU A 70 3.64 8.69 3.08
C LEU A 70 4.19 7.32 3.48
N PHE A 71 3.49 6.26 3.09
CA PHE A 71 3.89 4.87 3.25
C PHE A 71 4.12 4.24 1.88
N ILE A 72 5.33 3.75 1.63
CA ILE A 72 5.80 3.29 0.32
C ILE A 72 5.99 1.77 0.31
N GLY A 73 5.40 1.10 -0.66
CA GLY A 73 5.73 -0.25 -1.10
C GLY A 73 6.57 -0.22 -2.38
N LEU A 74 7.20 -1.35 -2.72
CA LEU A 74 7.91 -1.54 -3.99
C LEU A 74 7.12 -2.54 -4.84
N GLY A 75 6.98 -2.29 -6.13
CA GLY A 75 6.31 -3.15 -7.10
C GLY A 75 7.30 -3.89 -8.00
N ASN A 76 6.83 -4.68 -8.95
CA ASN A 76 7.73 -5.47 -9.78
C ASN A 76 8.66 -4.58 -10.64
N HIS A 77 8.21 -3.40 -11.07
CA HIS A 77 9.03 -2.46 -11.84
C HIS A 77 10.11 -1.74 -11.02
N ASP A 78 10.01 -1.74 -9.70
CA ASP A 78 10.98 -1.06 -8.85
C ASP A 78 12.23 -1.91 -8.58
N TYR A 79 12.08 -3.24 -8.56
CA TYR A 79 13.16 -4.14 -8.14
C TYR A 79 13.08 -5.53 -8.75
N ALA A 80 11.89 -6.16 -8.85
CA ALA A 80 11.80 -7.54 -9.35
C ALA A 80 12.26 -7.68 -10.80
N ASN A 81 11.75 -6.83 -11.70
CA ASN A 81 12.13 -6.79 -13.11
C ASN A 81 13.58 -6.32 -13.30
N ASN A 82 14.12 -5.59 -12.32
CA ASN A 82 15.44 -4.97 -12.39
C ASN A 82 16.56 -5.90 -11.90
N VAL A 83 16.23 -7.07 -11.32
CA VAL A 83 17.23 -8.08 -10.94
C VAL A 83 17.87 -8.66 -12.21
N GLY A 84 19.16 -8.42 -12.38
CA GLY A 84 19.92 -8.92 -13.53
C GLY A 84 19.75 -8.09 -14.80
N ASP A 85 18.98 -7.00 -14.76
CA ASP A 85 18.65 -6.20 -15.95
C ASP A 85 19.06 -4.71 -15.85
N ALA A 86 19.21 -4.16 -14.63
CA ALA A 86 19.41 -2.72 -14.46
C ALA A 86 20.60 -2.34 -13.56
N TRP A 87 21.47 -1.49 -14.10
CA TRP A 87 22.67 -0.98 -13.42
C TRP A 87 22.36 0.25 -12.59
N TRP A 88 23.22 0.54 -11.62
CA TRP A 88 23.18 1.79 -10.86
C TRP A 88 24.59 2.34 -10.65
N ARG A 89 24.78 3.62 -10.98
CA ARG A 89 26.11 4.19 -11.14
C ARG A 89 26.81 4.53 -9.82
N GLU A 90 26.10 5.11 -8.87
CA GLU A 90 26.71 5.64 -7.63
C GLU A 90 25.84 5.41 -6.40
N PRO A 91 26.39 5.13 -5.21
CA PRO A 91 27.80 4.93 -4.91
C PRO A 91 28.38 3.67 -5.58
N ALA A 92 29.72 3.60 -5.64
CA ALA A 92 30.50 2.47 -6.18
C ALA A 92 30.05 1.08 -5.67
N TYR A 93 29.41 1.02 -4.50
CA TYR A 93 28.77 -0.21 -4.01
C TYR A 93 27.75 -0.77 -5.03
N TYR A 94 26.77 0.02 -5.49
CA TYR A 94 25.78 -0.47 -6.44
C TYR A 94 26.38 -0.75 -7.82
N PHE A 95 27.38 0.03 -8.23
CA PHE A 95 28.13 -0.23 -9.46
C PHE A 95 28.81 -1.60 -9.43
N SER A 96 29.35 -2.00 -8.28
CA SER A 96 29.98 -3.32 -8.10
C SER A 96 29.01 -4.51 -8.20
N LEU A 97 27.69 -4.25 -8.12
CA LEU A 97 26.65 -5.27 -8.27
C LEU A 97 26.21 -5.47 -9.74
N GLY A 98 26.76 -4.68 -10.68
CA GLY A 98 26.48 -4.76 -12.11
C GLY A 98 24.98 -4.59 -12.40
N ASN A 99 24.40 -5.52 -13.17
CA ASN A 99 22.98 -5.51 -13.54
C ASN A 99 22.00 -5.70 -12.35
N ASN A 100 22.48 -5.84 -11.11
CA ASN A 100 21.61 -5.85 -9.91
C ASN A 100 21.62 -4.51 -9.17
N GLY A 101 22.38 -3.52 -9.66
CA GLY A 101 22.60 -2.26 -8.97
C GLY A 101 21.32 -1.48 -8.69
N ALA A 102 20.40 -1.40 -9.67
CA ALA A 102 19.16 -0.65 -9.52
C ALA A 102 18.22 -1.31 -8.50
N ALA A 103 17.99 -2.62 -8.63
CA ALA A 103 17.17 -3.38 -7.68
C ALA A 103 17.75 -3.36 -6.25
N ALA A 104 19.07 -3.42 -6.11
CA ALA A 104 19.74 -3.26 -4.82
C ALA A 104 19.58 -1.84 -4.24
N ASN A 105 19.58 -0.82 -5.09
CA ASN A 105 19.31 0.55 -4.68
C ASN A 105 17.86 0.72 -4.18
N ALA A 106 16.87 0.17 -4.89
CA ALA A 106 15.46 0.20 -4.46
C ALA A 106 15.25 -0.44 -3.08
N ARG A 107 15.87 -1.61 -2.87
CA ARG A 107 15.89 -2.28 -1.57
C ARG A 107 16.47 -1.39 -0.47
N ASP A 108 17.61 -0.75 -0.73
CA ASP A 108 18.29 0.07 0.26
C ASP A 108 17.59 1.42 0.48
N PHE A 109 16.86 1.93 -0.51
CA PHE A 109 15.95 3.07 -0.36
C PHE A 109 14.94 2.79 0.77
N ILE A 110 14.27 1.63 0.78
CA ILE A 110 13.35 1.28 1.88
C ILE A 110 14.09 1.18 3.22
N LYS A 111 15.25 0.51 3.28
CA LYS A 111 16.04 0.42 4.51
C LYS A 111 16.40 1.80 5.07
N THR A 112 16.76 2.74 4.19
CA THR A 112 17.13 4.11 4.59
C THR A 112 15.91 4.98 4.93
N MET A 113 14.77 4.76 4.29
CA MET A 113 13.49 5.36 4.68
C MET A 113 13.15 4.98 6.13
N ILE A 114 13.31 3.71 6.51
CA ILE A 114 13.01 3.23 7.86
C ILE A 114 14.01 3.75 8.91
N HIS A 115 15.30 3.86 8.58
CA HIS A 115 16.36 4.05 9.59
C HIS A 115 17.08 5.40 9.57
N CYS A 116 16.97 6.19 8.51
CA CYS A 116 17.87 7.33 8.27
C CYS A 116 17.15 8.67 8.06
N ASP A 117 15.85 8.75 8.35
CA ASP A 117 15.01 9.96 8.18
C ASP A 117 15.16 10.64 6.81
N LYS A 118 15.40 9.84 5.75
CA LYS A 118 15.65 10.35 4.38
C LYS A 118 14.39 10.74 3.63
N VAL A 119 13.24 10.19 4.04
CA VAL A 119 11.92 10.51 3.52
C VAL A 119 11.18 11.29 4.61
N PRO A 120 11.19 12.64 4.60
CA PRO A 120 10.75 13.45 5.74
C PRO A 120 9.25 13.34 6.06
N ASN A 121 8.44 12.94 5.08
CA ASN A 121 7.01 12.67 5.25
C ASN A 121 6.71 11.20 5.58
N PHE A 122 7.72 10.33 5.70
CA PHE A 122 7.52 8.99 6.24
C PHE A 122 7.43 9.07 7.77
N PRO A 123 6.32 8.63 8.39
CA PRO A 123 6.10 8.79 9.82
C PRO A 123 6.78 7.67 10.63
N ALA A 124 8.12 7.69 10.70
CA ALA A 124 8.92 6.64 11.36
C ALA A 124 8.49 6.34 12.81
N ALA A 125 7.96 7.34 13.53
CA ALA A 125 7.46 7.17 14.90
C ALA A 125 6.25 6.25 15.04
N LEU A 126 5.53 5.94 13.95
CA LEU A 126 4.38 5.03 13.96
C LEU A 126 4.77 3.56 13.76
N ILE A 127 5.99 3.29 13.32
CA ILE A 127 6.46 1.96 12.93
C ILE A 127 6.51 1.02 14.14
N GLN A 128 6.00 -0.19 13.93
CA GLN A 128 5.91 -1.24 14.96
C GLN A 128 6.84 -2.41 14.66
N GLY A 129 7.02 -2.73 13.37
CA GLY A 129 7.87 -3.81 12.92
C GLY A 129 8.55 -3.46 11.60
N PHE A 130 9.76 -3.98 11.42
CA PHE A 130 10.48 -3.93 10.15
C PHE A 130 11.32 -5.19 10.02
N ASP A 131 11.14 -5.91 8.93
CA ASP A 131 11.98 -7.03 8.54
C ASP A 131 13.02 -6.59 7.52
N LYS A 132 14.30 -6.60 7.91
CA LYS A 132 15.39 -6.10 7.07
C LYS A 132 15.61 -6.94 5.82
N GLN A 133 15.22 -8.21 5.84
CA GLN A 133 15.43 -9.15 4.75
C GLN A 133 14.32 -9.05 3.71
N SER A 134 13.05 -9.04 4.11
CA SER A 134 11.94 -8.86 3.15
C SER A 134 11.57 -7.40 2.87
N LEU A 135 12.12 -6.46 3.65
CA LEU A 135 11.77 -5.04 3.69
C LEU A 135 10.40 -4.73 4.29
N ALA A 136 9.56 -5.74 4.51
CA ALA A 136 8.21 -5.55 5.02
C ALA A 136 8.21 -4.79 6.35
N TYR A 137 7.27 -3.88 6.49
CA TYR A 137 7.13 -3.08 7.70
C TYR A 137 5.67 -2.89 8.07
N SER A 138 5.43 -2.59 9.35
CA SER A 138 4.11 -2.39 9.89
C SER A 138 4.02 -1.14 10.74
N TRP A 139 2.82 -0.55 10.82
CA TRP A 139 2.54 0.63 11.65
C TRP A 139 1.15 0.56 12.26
N ASN A 140 0.95 1.35 13.31
CA ASN A 140 -0.36 1.49 13.94
C ASN A 140 -0.94 2.88 13.67
N GLN A 141 -2.23 2.93 13.34
CA GLN A 141 -3.01 4.17 13.26
C GLN A 141 -4.39 3.91 13.85
N GLY A 142 -4.73 4.57 14.95
CA GLY A 142 -5.97 4.28 15.69
C GLY A 142 -6.05 2.81 16.13
N SER A 143 -7.20 2.18 15.87
CA SER A 143 -7.45 0.76 16.16
C SER A 143 -6.95 -0.22 15.10
N TYR A 144 -6.29 0.28 14.05
CA TYR A 144 -5.78 -0.51 12.95
C TYR A 144 -4.27 -0.75 13.05
N HIS A 145 -3.86 -1.89 12.51
CA HIS A 145 -2.49 -2.29 12.23
C HIS A 145 -2.35 -2.45 10.72
N PHE A 146 -1.41 -1.75 10.12
CA PHE A 146 -1.17 -1.81 8.69
C PHE A 146 0.15 -2.51 8.43
N VAL A 147 0.20 -3.31 7.38
CA VAL A 147 1.41 -4.01 6.93
C VAL A 147 1.64 -3.67 5.47
N GLN A 148 2.87 -3.31 5.12
CA GLN A 148 3.33 -3.13 3.74
C GLN A 148 4.26 -4.29 3.39
N LEU A 149 3.88 -5.08 2.39
CA LEU A 149 4.55 -6.31 1.98
C LEU A 149 5.37 -6.15 0.69
N HIS A 150 5.43 -4.93 0.14
CA HIS A 150 6.08 -4.61 -1.12
C HIS A 150 5.46 -5.40 -2.27
N ASN A 151 6.24 -6.18 -3.03
CA ASN A 151 5.74 -6.78 -4.27
C ASN A 151 4.67 -7.81 -3.92
N HIS A 152 5.06 -8.83 -3.19
CA HIS A 152 4.17 -9.83 -2.60
C HIS A 152 4.92 -10.59 -1.50
N PRO A 153 4.24 -11.21 -0.52
CA PRO A 153 4.88 -11.77 0.68
C PRO A 153 5.77 -13.00 0.42
N VAL A 154 5.58 -13.68 -0.72
CA VAL A 154 6.43 -14.81 -1.15
C VAL A 154 7.58 -14.39 -2.07
N TYR A 155 7.71 -13.09 -2.37
CA TYR A 155 8.76 -12.59 -3.24
C TYR A 155 10.16 -12.86 -2.64
N SER A 156 11.11 -13.26 -3.47
CA SER A 156 12.49 -13.43 -3.07
C SER A 156 13.44 -13.12 -4.21
N ALA A 157 14.59 -12.54 -3.88
CA ALA A 157 15.65 -12.29 -4.84
C ALA A 157 17.01 -12.33 -4.14
N LYS A 158 17.64 -13.52 -4.17
CA LYS A 158 18.94 -13.76 -3.54
C LYS A 158 20.05 -12.84 -4.06
N ALA A 159 20.01 -12.48 -5.35
CA ALA A 159 21.00 -11.59 -5.97
C ALA A 159 21.05 -10.20 -5.33
N ILE A 160 19.96 -9.78 -4.69
CA ILE A 160 19.84 -8.53 -3.94
C ILE A 160 19.51 -8.77 -2.47
N ASP A 161 19.75 -9.95 -1.92
CA ASP A 161 19.52 -10.24 -0.49
C ASP A 161 18.10 -9.89 0.00
N VAL A 162 17.09 -10.24 -0.79
CA VAL A 162 15.67 -10.14 -0.42
C VAL A 162 15.09 -11.53 -0.22
N SER A 163 14.42 -11.76 0.92
CA SER A 163 13.74 -13.03 1.23
C SER A 163 12.23 -12.83 1.41
N PRO A 164 11.42 -13.92 1.36
CA PRO A 164 10.00 -13.85 1.64
C PRO A 164 9.70 -13.27 3.03
N SER A 165 8.60 -12.52 3.16
CA SER A 165 8.15 -11.91 4.42
C SER A 165 7.28 -12.85 5.26
N ILE A 166 6.85 -14.00 4.72
CA ILE A 166 5.88 -14.93 5.36
C ILE A 166 6.19 -15.24 6.83
N ALA A 167 7.44 -15.55 7.17
CA ALA A 167 7.81 -15.92 8.53
C ALA A 167 7.75 -14.74 9.51
N TRP A 168 8.06 -13.53 9.03
CA TRP A 168 7.91 -12.30 9.79
C TRP A 168 6.44 -11.90 9.91
N LEU A 169 5.70 -11.94 8.79
CA LEU A 169 4.28 -11.64 8.71
C LEU A 169 3.48 -12.44 9.74
N LYS A 170 3.69 -13.76 9.81
CA LYS A 170 3.04 -14.62 10.82
C LYS A 170 3.19 -14.11 12.25
N LYS A 171 4.36 -13.58 12.61
CA LYS A 171 4.64 -13.08 13.96
C LYS A 171 4.02 -11.70 14.18
N ASP A 172 4.14 -10.82 13.20
CA ASP A 172 3.59 -9.47 13.22
C ASP A 172 2.06 -9.50 13.32
N LEU A 173 1.39 -10.30 12.49
CA LEU A 173 -0.07 -10.49 12.53
C LEU A 173 -0.54 -11.10 13.85
N ALA A 174 0.15 -12.12 14.37
CA ALA A 174 -0.19 -12.73 15.66
C ALA A 174 -0.11 -11.71 16.80
N ALA A 175 0.91 -10.85 16.81
CA ALA A 175 1.06 -9.80 17.81
C ALA A 175 -0.05 -8.74 17.68
N ALA A 176 -0.38 -8.31 16.46
CA ALA A 176 -1.44 -7.34 16.20
C ALA A 176 -2.83 -7.88 16.57
N THR A 177 -3.12 -9.13 16.24
CA THR A 177 -4.36 -9.83 16.62
C THR A 177 -4.47 -9.96 18.14
N ALA A 178 -3.39 -10.36 18.83
CA ALA A 178 -3.36 -10.45 20.29
C ALA A 178 -3.56 -9.08 20.96
N ALA A 179 -3.13 -7.99 20.31
CA ALA A 179 -3.39 -6.62 20.74
C ALA A 179 -4.79 -6.10 20.36
N GLY A 180 -5.66 -6.94 19.78
CA GLY A 180 -7.03 -6.58 19.40
C GLY A 180 -7.12 -5.61 18.22
N ARG A 181 -6.07 -5.51 17.41
CA ARG A 181 -6.01 -4.60 16.25
C ARG A 181 -6.66 -5.24 15.03
N LYS A 182 -7.31 -4.42 14.21
CA LYS A 182 -7.77 -4.79 12.86
C LYS A 182 -6.63 -4.65 11.88
N ILE A 183 -6.38 -5.66 11.05
CA ILE A 183 -5.18 -5.72 10.22
C ILE A 183 -5.53 -5.42 8.77
N ILE A 184 -4.82 -4.46 8.18
CA ILE A 184 -4.85 -4.13 6.77
C ILE A 184 -3.53 -4.60 6.13
N LEU A 185 -3.63 -5.39 5.06
CA LEU A 185 -2.46 -5.78 4.28
C LEU A 185 -2.37 -4.94 3.01
N ASN A 186 -1.18 -4.47 2.70
CA ASN A 186 -0.87 -3.75 1.48
C ASN A 186 0.24 -4.50 0.73
N LEU A 187 0.05 -4.73 -0.56
CA LEU A 187 1.03 -5.35 -1.45
C LEU A 187 0.82 -4.85 -2.88
N HIS A 188 1.79 -5.08 -3.76
CA HIS A 188 1.69 -4.69 -5.16
C HIS A 188 0.90 -5.72 -5.97
N ASP A 189 1.37 -6.96 -5.96
CA ASP A 189 0.90 -8.05 -6.81
C ASP A 189 0.12 -9.07 -5.96
N TYR A 190 -1.14 -9.24 -6.32
CA TYR A 190 -2.01 -10.29 -5.82
C TYR A 190 -2.80 -10.82 -7.02
N GLY A 191 -2.54 -12.05 -7.46
CA GLY A 191 -3.26 -12.70 -8.56
C GLY A 191 -2.53 -12.74 -9.92
N ASP A 192 -1.28 -12.26 -10.03
CA ASP A 192 -0.44 -12.51 -11.21
C ASP A 192 0.81 -13.32 -10.86
N HIS A 193 1.85 -12.66 -10.33
CA HIS A 193 3.05 -13.35 -9.87
C HIS A 193 2.86 -13.99 -8.49
N MET A 194 1.95 -13.43 -7.68
CA MET A 194 1.46 -14.07 -6.47
C MET A 194 0.18 -14.85 -6.77
N GLU A 195 0.23 -16.17 -6.60
CA GLU A 195 -0.98 -17.02 -6.64
C GLU A 195 -1.98 -16.62 -5.54
N GLU A 196 -3.26 -16.45 -5.90
CA GLU A 196 -4.35 -16.06 -4.98
C GLU A 196 -4.59 -17.12 -3.88
N ASP A 197 -4.34 -18.39 -4.20
CA ASP A 197 -4.47 -19.54 -3.29
C ASP A 197 -3.14 -19.98 -2.68
N ASN A 198 -2.12 -19.09 -2.69
CA ASN A 198 -0.80 -19.41 -2.17
C ASN A 198 -0.88 -19.93 -0.71
N PRO A 199 -0.48 -21.19 -0.43
CA PRO A 199 -0.72 -21.82 0.85
C PRO A 199 0.09 -21.21 1.99
N GLU A 200 1.26 -20.63 1.70
CA GLU A 200 2.07 -19.97 2.72
C GLU A 200 1.44 -18.68 3.20
N PHE A 201 0.86 -17.90 2.28
CA PHE A 201 0.13 -16.68 2.57
C PHE A 201 -1.18 -16.98 3.31
N LEU A 202 -1.98 -17.92 2.83
CA LEU A 202 -3.21 -18.35 3.50
C LEU A 202 -2.91 -18.83 4.93
N ALA A 203 -1.85 -19.62 5.12
CA ALA A 203 -1.42 -20.03 6.45
C ALA A 203 -0.87 -18.87 7.31
N ALA A 204 -0.41 -17.77 6.71
CA ALA A 204 0.07 -16.60 7.43
C ALA A 204 -1.08 -15.76 8.00
N ILE A 205 -2.18 -15.64 7.26
CA ILE A 205 -3.35 -14.84 7.65
C ILE A 205 -4.40 -15.65 8.42
N ALA A 206 -4.36 -16.98 8.37
CA ALA A 206 -5.31 -17.86 9.04
C ALA A 206 -5.42 -17.56 10.54
N GLY A 207 -6.65 -17.32 11.00
CA GLY A 207 -6.97 -17.00 12.40
C GLY A 207 -6.49 -15.62 12.88
N GLN A 208 -5.99 -14.77 11.98
CA GLN A 208 -5.60 -13.40 12.28
C GLN A 208 -6.74 -12.42 11.98
N ASN A 209 -6.73 -11.25 12.61
CA ASN A 209 -7.77 -10.23 12.44
C ASN A 209 -7.55 -9.38 11.17
N VAL A 210 -7.26 -10.02 10.04
CA VAL A 210 -7.13 -9.35 8.73
C VAL A 210 -8.52 -9.00 8.22
N VAL A 211 -8.73 -7.74 7.87
CA VAL A 211 -10.06 -7.24 7.49
C VAL A 211 -10.15 -6.69 6.06
N ALA A 212 -9.00 -6.42 5.43
CA ALA A 212 -8.92 -6.07 4.01
C ALA A 212 -7.48 -6.21 3.48
N VAL A 213 -7.40 -6.43 2.18
CA VAL A 213 -6.16 -6.37 1.39
C VAL A 213 -6.29 -5.26 0.35
N PHE A 214 -5.25 -4.44 0.23
CA PHE A 214 -5.12 -3.44 -0.84
C PHE A 214 -3.96 -3.80 -1.75
N ALA A 215 -4.23 -3.93 -3.05
CA ALA A 215 -3.31 -4.35 -4.09
C ALA A 215 -3.18 -3.29 -5.22
N GLY A 216 -2.15 -3.45 -6.04
CA GLY A 216 -1.89 -2.66 -7.25
C GLY A 216 -1.75 -3.58 -8.47
N HIS A 217 -0.65 -3.39 -9.23
CA HIS A 217 -0.21 -4.19 -10.38
C HIS A 217 -1.12 -4.16 -11.62
N MET A 218 -2.42 -4.43 -11.47
CA MET A 218 -3.40 -4.35 -12.56
C MET A 218 -3.91 -2.93 -12.72
N HIS A 219 -3.22 -2.14 -13.56
CA HIS A 219 -3.48 -0.70 -13.74
C HIS A 219 -4.94 -0.38 -14.09
N GLY A 220 -5.60 -1.26 -14.86
CA GLY A 220 -7.00 -1.08 -15.29
C GLY A 220 -8.05 -1.47 -14.26
N GLU A 221 -7.66 -2.03 -13.11
CA GLU A 221 -8.59 -2.57 -12.13
C GLU A 221 -8.58 -1.76 -10.84
N HIS A 222 -9.75 -1.29 -10.41
CA HIS A 222 -9.92 -0.42 -9.23
C HIS A 222 -11.07 -0.85 -8.33
N GLY A 223 -11.15 -0.41 -7.08
CA GLY A 223 -12.26 -0.77 -6.20
C GLY A 223 -12.20 -2.22 -5.74
N TYR A 224 -13.33 -2.79 -5.33
CA TYR A 224 -13.43 -4.19 -4.92
C TYR A 224 -13.26 -5.11 -6.13
N ARG A 225 -12.50 -6.19 -5.98
CA ARG A 225 -12.27 -7.16 -7.06
C ARG A 225 -12.67 -8.56 -6.67
N GLU A 226 -12.27 -8.98 -5.49
CA GLU A 226 -12.43 -10.36 -5.07
C GLU A 226 -12.29 -10.48 -3.54
N GLN A 227 -12.34 -11.72 -3.05
CA GLN A 227 -11.97 -12.06 -1.68
C GLN A 227 -10.73 -12.94 -1.72
N VAL A 228 -9.91 -12.84 -0.67
CA VAL A 228 -8.79 -13.79 -0.52
C VAL A 228 -9.35 -15.20 -0.45
N SER A 229 -8.73 -16.12 -1.20
CA SER A 229 -9.18 -17.49 -1.38
C SER A 229 -9.56 -18.15 -0.04
N GLU A 230 -10.74 -18.78 0.00
CA GLU A 230 -11.30 -19.46 1.18
C GLU A 230 -11.55 -18.56 2.41
N THR A 231 -11.62 -17.23 2.24
CA THR A 231 -11.91 -16.28 3.32
C THR A 231 -12.96 -15.25 2.91
N ASP A 232 -13.46 -14.48 3.88
CA ASP A 232 -14.31 -13.32 3.62
C ASP A 232 -13.52 -12.01 3.44
N ILE A 233 -12.19 -12.06 3.41
CA ILE A 233 -11.33 -10.87 3.40
C ILE A 233 -11.37 -10.23 2.01
N PRO A 234 -11.90 -9.00 1.85
CA PRO A 234 -11.98 -8.34 0.55
C PRO A 234 -10.60 -7.87 0.07
N VAL A 235 -10.38 -8.00 -1.23
CA VAL A 235 -9.24 -7.44 -1.96
C VAL A 235 -9.73 -6.24 -2.77
N PHE A 236 -9.08 -5.11 -2.56
CA PHE A 236 -9.30 -3.89 -3.32
C PHE A 236 -8.07 -3.57 -4.17
N ARG A 237 -8.28 -3.11 -5.40
CA ARG A 237 -7.20 -2.58 -6.25
C ARG A 237 -7.37 -1.08 -6.41
N SER A 238 -6.27 -0.33 -6.52
CA SER A 238 -6.34 1.12 -6.68
C SER A 238 -6.53 1.60 -8.11
N GLY A 239 -6.34 0.71 -9.09
CA GLY A 239 -5.93 1.12 -10.43
C GLY A 239 -4.54 1.75 -10.37
N SER A 240 -4.30 2.74 -11.21
CA SER A 240 -3.00 3.39 -11.34
C SER A 240 -3.12 4.87 -11.68
N SER A 241 -2.04 5.63 -11.46
CA SER A 241 -1.99 7.05 -11.78
C SER A 241 -2.11 7.32 -13.28
N ASP A 242 -1.66 6.42 -14.16
CA ASP A 242 -1.86 6.55 -15.61
C ASP A 242 -3.31 6.32 -16.05
N LYS A 243 -4.11 5.60 -15.23
CA LYS A 243 -5.57 5.50 -15.37
C LYS A 243 -6.34 6.53 -14.55
N HIS A 244 -5.62 7.39 -13.83
CA HIS A 244 -6.18 8.46 -12.99
C HIS A 244 -7.07 7.98 -11.85
N THR A 245 -6.99 6.71 -11.49
CA THR A 245 -7.80 6.09 -10.43
C THR A 245 -6.99 5.91 -9.16
N PHE A 246 -7.66 6.13 -8.02
CA PHE A 246 -7.11 5.94 -6.68
C PHE A 246 -8.22 5.45 -5.75
N LEU A 247 -7.85 5.00 -4.54
CA LEU A 247 -8.82 4.71 -3.47
C LEU A 247 -8.79 5.82 -2.43
N LEU A 248 -9.98 6.29 -2.07
CA LEU A 248 -10.21 6.99 -0.82
C LEU A 248 -10.82 6.00 0.17
N VAL A 249 -10.23 5.90 1.36
CA VAL A 249 -10.68 4.94 2.38
C VAL A 249 -10.94 5.65 3.70
N GLN A 250 -12.15 5.47 4.23
CA GLN A 250 -12.48 5.79 5.61
C GLN A 250 -12.32 4.55 6.48
N PHE A 251 -11.47 4.63 7.50
CA PHE A 251 -11.33 3.59 8.52
C PHE A 251 -12.08 4.04 9.79
N ALA A 252 -13.18 3.37 10.10
CA ALA A 252 -13.95 3.58 11.33
C ALA A 252 -13.79 2.39 12.29
N ASP A 253 -14.37 2.47 13.49
CA ASP A 253 -14.18 1.42 14.49
C ASP A 253 -14.86 0.09 14.13
N THR A 254 -16.00 0.15 13.43
CA THR A 254 -16.81 -1.02 13.07
C THR A 254 -17.03 -1.19 11.57
N TYR A 255 -16.45 -0.31 10.76
CA TYR A 255 -16.49 -0.44 9.31
C TYR A 255 -15.28 0.22 8.65
N LEU A 256 -15.04 -0.13 7.40
CA LEU A 256 -14.28 0.68 6.46
C LEU A 256 -15.13 0.97 5.24
N THR A 257 -15.05 2.19 4.72
CA THR A 257 -15.72 2.58 3.47
C THR A 257 -14.65 2.92 2.45
N VAL A 258 -14.67 2.22 1.31
CA VAL A 258 -13.74 2.37 0.19
C VAL A 258 -14.50 2.97 -0.97
N GLY A 259 -13.98 4.06 -1.53
CA GLY A 259 -14.48 4.65 -2.76
C GLY A 259 -13.36 4.82 -3.77
N VAL A 260 -13.63 4.50 -5.03
CA VAL A 260 -12.74 4.83 -6.13
C VAL A 260 -12.92 6.30 -6.47
N ILE A 261 -11.80 7.01 -6.57
CA ILE A 261 -11.77 8.39 -7.01
C ILE A 261 -11.00 8.48 -8.31
N ASN A 262 -11.51 9.29 -9.24
CA ASN A 262 -10.82 9.69 -10.46
C ASN A 262 -10.20 11.08 -10.24
N SER A 263 -9.02 11.32 -10.81
CA SER A 263 -8.35 12.62 -10.83
C SER A 263 -8.19 13.23 -12.24
N GLU A 264 -8.94 12.75 -13.23
CA GLU A 264 -8.90 13.23 -14.62
C GLU A 264 -9.09 14.75 -14.67
N ASP A 265 -8.33 15.41 -15.56
CA ASP A 265 -8.27 16.88 -15.68
C ASP A 265 -7.93 17.65 -14.37
N GLY A 266 -7.39 16.97 -13.36
CA GLY A 266 -7.06 17.57 -12.07
C GLY A 266 -8.27 17.83 -11.16
N LYS A 267 -9.43 17.22 -11.46
CA LYS A 267 -10.61 17.23 -10.57
C LYS A 267 -10.72 15.89 -9.87
N THR A 268 -10.89 15.92 -8.56
CA THR A 268 -11.08 14.69 -7.77
C THR A 268 -12.56 14.47 -7.51
N GLU A 269 -13.09 13.35 -8.01
CA GLU A 269 -14.48 12.95 -7.83
C GLU A 269 -14.61 11.43 -7.69
N PHE A 270 -15.71 10.94 -7.12
CA PHE A 270 -15.96 9.51 -7.04
C PHE A 270 -16.28 8.95 -8.43
N LEU A 271 -15.59 7.88 -8.80
CA LEU A 271 -15.88 7.12 -10.00
C LEU A 271 -17.06 6.18 -9.71
N ASP A 272 -18.06 6.21 -10.60
CA ASP A 272 -19.30 5.43 -10.55
C ASP A 272 -19.77 5.01 -9.14
N PRO A 273 -20.19 5.96 -8.28
CA PRO A 273 -20.57 5.62 -6.90
C PRO A 273 -21.83 4.74 -6.80
N ALA A 274 -22.56 4.54 -7.91
CA ALA A 274 -23.67 3.60 -7.97
C ALA A 274 -23.17 2.15 -8.04
N ASP A 275 -22.00 1.90 -8.64
CA ASP A 275 -21.37 0.59 -8.69
C ASP A 275 -20.97 0.12 -7.27
N PRO A 276 -21.38 -1.08 -6.83
CA PRO A 276 -20.96 -1.64 -5.55
C PRO A 276 -19.46 -2.00 -5.47
N ASP A 277 -18.76 -2.12 -6.61
CA ASP A 277 -17.33 -2.38 -6.65
C ASP A 277 -16.53 -1.08 -6.45
N ASP A 278 -17.03 0.04 -6.97
CA ASP A 278 -16.35 1.35 -6.88
C ASP A 278 -16.72 2.15 -5.61
N LEU A 279 -17.78 1.78 -4.90
CA LEU A 279 -18.10 2.35 -3.60
C LEU A 279 -18.73 1.32 -2.67
N ARG A 280 -17.98 0.93 -1.63
CA ARG A 280 -18.33 -0.19 -0.75
C ARG A 280 -18.04 0.08 0.72
N THR A 281 -18.92 -0.39 1.59
CA THR A 281 -18.62 -0.54 3.02
C THR A 281 -18.33 -2.00 3.35
N VAL A 282 -17.27 -2.24 4.12
CA VAL A 282 -16.96 -3.53 4.74
C VAL A 282 -17.16 -3.38 6.24
N THR A 283 -17.98 -4.24 6.82
CA THR A 283 -18.15 -4.28 8.29
C THR A 283 -16.93 -4.96 8.89
N VAL A 284 -16.37 -4.39 9.96
CA VAL A 284 -15.23 -4.96 10.66
C VAL A 284 -15.55 -5.11 12.15
N PRO A 285 -14.97 -6.10 12.85
CA PRO A 285 -15.20 -6.27 14.28
C PRO A 285 -14.81 -5.03 15.08
N ALA A 286 -15.59 -4.71 16.11
CA ALA A 286 -15.22 -3.65 17.05
C ALA A 286 -13.90 -3.99 17.74
N SER A 287 -13.14 -2.96 18.11
CA SER A 287 -11.87 -3.14 18.82
C SER A 287 -12.07 -3.95 20.11
N GLY A 288 -11.28 -5.01 20.31
CA GLY A 288 -11.32 -5.86 21.52
C GLY A 288 -12.23 -7.11 21.44
N THR A 289 -12.91 -7.36 20.32
CA THR A 289 -13.57 -8.65 20.06
C THR A 289 -12.66 -9.49 19.16
N SER A 290 -12.05 -10.56 19.69
CA SER A 290 -11.38 -11.57 18.85
C SER A 290 -12.41 -12.24 17.93
N PRO A 291 -12.09 -12.53 16.66
CA PRO A 291 -12.95 -13.35 15.81
C PRO A 291 -13.21 -14.69 16.51
N GLN A 292 -14.47 -15.08 16.63
CA GLN A 292 -14.78 -16.46 17.02
C GLN A 292 -14.36 -17.38 15.88
N ARG A 293 -13.67 -18.45 16.27
CA ARG A 293 -13.09 -19.48 15.41
C ARG A 293 -14.11 -20.17 14.52
#